data_AF-A0A372QE97-F1
#
_entry.id   AF-A0A372QE97-F1
#
_cell.length_a   1.000
_cell.length_b   1.000
_cell.length_c   1.000
_cell.angle_alpha   90.00
_cell.angle_beta   90.00
_cell.angle_gamma   90.00
#
_symmetry.space_group_name_H-M   'P 1'
#
loop_
_entity.id
_entity.type
_entity.pdbx_description
1 polymer ?
#
loop_
_entity_poly.entity_id
_entity_poly.type
_entity_poly.pdbx_seq_one_letter_code
_entity_poly.pdbx_strand_id
1 'polypeptide(L)'
;VTSDQIFTFNFKPESGQTHAKFEVYYTNEESATYIDEPGMKLLGVLNVDLPDAHLDNRSINFGLTFGPNKITAFTRNELNGQKFRTCKDYKTNNHQYNNNSNNGTRALENENIES
;
A
#
# COMPACT_ATOMS: atom_id res chain seq x y z
N VAL A 1 -7.74 13.41 2.34
CA VAL A 1 -8.06 12.22 1.51
C VAL A 1 -8.48 11.13 2.48
N THR A 2 -9.73 10.66 2.40
CA THR A 2 -10.22 9.56 3.23
C THR A 2 -9.51 8.28 2.82
N SER A 3 -8.60 7.85 3.68
CA SER A 3 -7.64 6.78 3.41
C SER A 3 -8.25 5.47 3.85
N ASP A 4 -8.86 4.74 2.93
CA ASP A 4 -9.11 3.28 2.97
C ASP A 4 -9.71 2.84 1.63
N GLN A 5 -9.06 3.17 0.51
CA GLN A 5 -9.45 2.60 -0.78
C GLN A 5 -9.09 1.11 -0.78
N ILE A 6 -10.09 0.27 -1.05
CA ILE A 6 -9.95 -1.18 -1.16
C ILE A 6 -10.23 -1.57 -2.61
N PHE A 7 -9.24 -2.19 -3.25
CA PHE A 7 -9.40 -2.86 -4.53
C PHE A 7 -9.54 -4.36 -4.27
N THR A 8 -10.55 -4.99 -4.84
CA THR A 8 -10.76 -6.44 -4.66
C THR A 8 -11.00 -7.12 -5.99
N PHE A 9 -10.61 -8.39 -6.07
CA PHE A 9 -11.05 -9.28 -7.13
C PHE A 9 -11.24 -10.69 -6.57
N ASN A 10 -12.15 -11.44 -7.18
CA ASN A 10 -12.37 -12.84 -6.84
C ASN A 10 -11.58 -13.71 -7.82
N PHE A 11 -10.66 -14.49 -7.28
CA PHE A 11 -9.94 -15.52 -8.01
C PHE A 11 -10.69 -16.85 -7.89
N LYS A 12 -11.01 -17.46 -9.02
CA LYS A 12 -11.57 -18.82 -9.06
C LYS A 12 -10.45 -19.81 -9.36
N PRO A 13 -10.09 -20.70 -8.41
CA PRO A 13 -9.11 -21.76 -8.67
C PRO A 13 -9.61 -22.72 -9.75
N GLU A 14 -8.68 -23.29 -10.51
CA GLU A 14 -8.98 -24.36 -11.46
C GLU A 14 -9.39 -25.64 -10.74
N SER A 15 -10.13 -26.53 -11.41
CA SER A 15 -10.54 -27.82 -10.84
C SER A 15 -9.31 -28.63 -10.43
N GLY A 16 -9.32 -29.22 -9.23
CA GLY A 16 -8.18 -29.95 -8.68
C GLY A 16 -7.01 -29.10 -8.18
N GLN A 17 -6.99 -27.77 -8.40
CA GLN A 17 -5.92 -26.90 -7.91
C GLN A 17 -5.87 -26.91 -6.37
N THR A 18 -4.75 -27.28 -5.78
CA THR A 18 -4.59 -27.44 -4.31
C THR A 18 -3.92 -26.26 -3.63
N HIS A 19 -3.31 -25.34 -4.40
CA HIS A 19 -2.61 -24.17 -3.88
C HIS A 19 -2.76 -23.00 -4.85
N ALA A 20 -2.79 -21.77 -4.31
CA ALA A 20 -2.69 -20.54 -5.10
C ALA A 20 -1.60 -19.64 -4.51
N LYS A 21 -0.81 -19.01 -5.38
CA LYS A 21 0.25 -18.07 -5.02
C LYS A 21 -0.05 -16.70 -5.62
N PHE A 22 -0.13 -15.68 -4.77
CA PHE A 22 -0.24 -14.29 -5.21
C PHE A 22 1.05 -13.56 -4.84
N GLU A 23 1.80 -13.15 -5.85
CA GLU A 23 2.96 -12.27 -5.67
C GLU A 23 2.51 -10.83 -5.94
N VAL A 24 2.70 -9.96 -4.95
CA VAL A 24 2.26 -8.57 -5.04
C VAL A 24 3.49 -7.70 -5.24
N TYR A 25 3.56 -7.02 -6.37
CA TYR A 25 4.63 -6.09 -6.70
C TYR A 25 4.14 -4.64 -6.64
N TYR A 26 5.05 -3.71 -6.40
CA TYR A 26 4.79 -2.29 -6.42
C TYR A 26 5.97 -1.53 -7.03
N THR A 27 5.68 -0.36 -7.59
CA THR A 27 6.65 0.54 -8.20
C THR A 27 6.19 1.98 -8.03
N ASN A 28 7.13 2.92 -8.11
CA ASN A 28 6.84 4.36 -8.21
C ASN A 28 6.94 4.86 -9.67
N GLU A 29 7.33 3.99 -10.61
CA GLU A 29 7.46 4.32 -12.03
C GLU A 29 6.09 4.26 -12.71
N GLU A 30 5.63 5.38 -13.28
CA GLU A 30 4.30 5.47 -13.89
C GLU A 30 4.15 4.61 -15.17
N SER A 31 5.25 4.37 -15.89
CA SER A 31 5.25 3.61 -17.15
C SER A 31 5.42 2.11 -16.96
N ALA A 32 5.65 1.64 -15.73
CA ALA A 32 6.07 0.27 -15.52
C ALA A 32 4.92 -0.73 -15.66
N THR A 33 5.12 -1.77 -16.48
CA THR A 33 4.06 -2.72 -16.88
C THR A 33 4.37 -4.14 -16.43
N TYR A 34 5.62 -4.59 -16.52
CA TYR A 34 6.05 -5.94 -16.19
C TYR A 34 6.78 -6.01 -14.85
N ILE A 35 6.72 -7.18 -14.20
CA ILE A 35 7.27 -7.40 -12.85
C ILE A 35 8.80 -7.39 -12.79
N ASP A 36 9.47 -7.58 -13.92
CA ASP A 36 10.91 -7.63 -14.08
C ASP A 36 11.52 -6.28 -14.49
N GLU A 37 10.69 -5.24 -14.65
CA GLU A 37 11.16 -3.90 -14.98
C GLU A 37 11.91 -3.21 -13.83
N PRO A 38 12.86 -2.30 -14.14
CA PRO A 38 13.54 -1.51 -13.13
C PRO A 38 12.55 -0.76 -12.23
N GLY A 39 12.80 -0.78 -10.92
CA GLY A 39 11.96 -0.10 -9.94
C GLY A 39 10.80 -0.94 -9.37
N MET A 40 10.45 -2.08 -9.98
CA MET A 40 9.52 -3.05 -9.41
C MET A 40 10.10 -3.69 -8.14
N LYS A 41 9.27 -3.78 -7.10
CA LYS A 41 9.64 -4.34 -5.80
C LYS A 41 8.58 -5.31 -5.33
N LEU A 42 8.99 -6.49 -4.87
CA LEU A 42 8.09 -7.45 -4.23
C LEU A 42 7.63 -6.89 -2.88
N LEU A 43 6.33 -6.66 -2.74
CA LEU A 43 5.68 -6.33 -1.48
C LEU A 43 5.58 -7.58 -0.60
N GLY A 44 5.21 -8.71 -1.19
CA GLY A 44 5.16 -9.99 -0.51
C GLY A 44 4.44 -11.07 -1.32
N VAL A 45 4.45 -12.28 -0.77
CA VAL A 45 3.84 -13.47 -1.36
C VAL A 45 2.75 -13.97 -0.41
N LEU A 46 1.54 -14.16 -0.94
CA LEU A 46 0.43 -14.78 -0.23
C LEU A 46 0.23 -16.19 -0.80
N ASN A 47 0.57 -17.20 0.00
CA ASN A 47 0.35 -18.60 -0.34
C ASN A 47 -0.96 -19.05 0.31
N VAL A 48 -1.90 -19.53 -0.50
CA VAL A 48 -3.21 -19.99 -0.06
C VAL A 48 -3.32 -21.49 -0.30
N ASP A 49 -3.58 -22.24 0.77
CA ASP A 49 -3.88 -23.66 0.68
C ASP A 49 -5.35 -23.86 0.28
N LEU A 50 -5.59 -24.76 -0.66
CA LEU A 50 -6.91 -25.12 -1.17
C LEU A 50 -7.15 -26.63 -0.95
N PRO A 51 -7.34 -27.07 0.31
CA PRO A 51 -7.55 -28.49 0.64
C PRO A 51 -8.86 -29.05 0.07
N ASP A 52 -9.74 -28.17 -0.38
CA ASP A 52 -11.07 -28.39 -0.94
C ASP A 52 -11.06 -28.63 -2.46
N ALA A 53 -9.95 -29.11 -3.03
CA ALA A 53 -9.75 -29.31 -4.47
C ALA A 53 -10.83 -30.14 -5.19
N HIS A 54 -11.63 -30.91 -4.46
CA HIS A 54 -12.74 -31.71 -4.94
C HIS A 54 -14.05 -30.91 -5.15
N LEU A 55 -14.09 -29.63 -4.78
CA LEU A 55 -15.26 -28.77 -4.93
C LEU A 55 -15.12 -27.82 -6.13
N ASP A 56 -16.23 -27.57 -6.83
CA ASP A 56 -16.22 -26.69 -8.02
C ASP A 56 -16.54 -25.22 -7.72
N ASN A 57 -17.17 -24.94 -6.58
CA ASN A 57 -17.58 -23.59 -6.18
C ASN A 57 -16.58 -22.93 -5.22
N ARG A 58 -15.33 -22.87 -5.65
CA ARG A 58 -14.23 -22.28 -4.88
C ARG A 58 -13.95 -20.86 -5.31
N SER A 59 -13.67 -19.99 -4.33
CA SER A 59 -13.32 -18.59 -4.57
C SER A 59 -12.33 -18.11 -3.51
N ILE A 60 -11.30 -17.40 -3.96
CA ILE A 60 -10.40 -16.64 -3.10
C ILE A 60 -10.68 -15.16 -3.36
N ASN A 61 -11.10 -14.44 -2.33
CA ASN A 61 -11.17 -12.98 -2.39
C ASN A 61 -9.77 -12.41 -2.14
N PHE A 62 -9.19 -11.76 -3.14
CA PHE A 62 -7.99 -10.95 -2.97
C PHE A 62 -8.38 -9.50 -2.74
N GLY A 63 -7.69 -8.82 -1.84
CA GLY A 63 -7.84 -7.40 -1.59
C GLY A 63 -6.52 -6.66 -1.44
N LEU A 64 -6.48 -5.42 -1.93
CA LEU A 64 -5.37 -4.49 -1.81
C LEU A 64 -5.89 -3.17 -1.24
N THR A 65 -5.27 -2.66 -0.19
CA THR A 65 -5.64 -1.40 0.45
C THR A 65 -4.48 -0.41 0.54
N PHE A 66 -4.81 0.86 0.31
CA PHE A 66 -3.90 2.00 0.49
C PHE A 66 -4.35 2.80 1.72
N GLY A 67 -3.69 2.56 2.85
CA GLY A 67 -3.81 3.35 4.07
C GLY A 67 -2.83 4.53 4.06
N PRO A 68 -2.87 5.43 5.06
CA PRO A 68 -2.11 6.71 5.01
C PRO A 68 -0.60 6.55 4.82
N ASN A 69 -0.07 5.43 5.33
CA ASN A 69 1.36 5.12 5.38
C ASN A 69 1.65 3.64 5.09
N LYS A 70 0.69 2.90 4.54
CA LYS A 70 0.79 1.45 4.43
C LYS A 70 0.00 0.92 3.24
N ILE A 71 0.66 0.08 2.45
CA ILE A 71 -0.01 -0.78 1.47
C ILE A 71 -0.24 -2.14 2.14
N THR A 72 -1.45 -2.67 2.07
CA THR A 72 -1.78 -4.00 2.58
C THR A 72 -2.38 -4.84 1.45
N ALA A 73 -1.85 -6.04 1.24
CA ALA A 73 -2.51 -7.06 0.43
C ALA A 73 -2.98 -8.20 1.32
N PHE A 74 -4.14 -8.77 1.01
CA PHE A 74 -4.68 -9.91 1.71
C PHE A 74 -5.43 -10.84 0.77
N THR A 75 -5.56 -12.10 1.19
CA THR A 75 -6.42 -13.10 0.57
C THR A 75 -7.34 -13.69 1.62
N ARG A 76 -8.54 -14.08 1.21
CA ARG A 76 -9.47 -14.87 2.00
C ARG A 76 -10.02 -16.00 1.16
N ASN A 77 -9.85 -17.24 1.61
CA ASN A 77 -10.59 -18.37 1.07
C ASN A 77 -12.05 -18.25 1.55
N GLU A 78 -12.99 -18.12 0.62
CA GLU A 78 -14.40 -17.86 0.95
C GLU A 78 -15.11 -19.09 1.53
N LEU A 79 -14.62 -20.30 1.26
CA LEU A 79 -15.20 -21.54 1.76
C LEU A 79 -14.86 -21.78 3.24
N ASN A 80 -13.57 -21.71 3.58
CA ASN A 80 -13.09 -22.06 4.93
C ASN A 80 -12.73 -20.83 5.78
N GLY A 81 -12.73 -19.63 5.20
CA GLY A 81 -12.43 -18.39 5.88
C GLY A 81 -10.95 -18.13 6.18
N GLN A 82 -10.03 -19.00 5.72
CA GLN A 82 -8.58 -18.83 5.89
C GLN A 82 -8.14 -17.49 5.28
N LYS A 83 -7.31 -16.73 6.01
CA LYS A 83 -6.84 -15.41 5.61
C LYS A 83 -5.33 -15.33 5.65
N PHE A 84 -4.76 -14.70 4.63
CA PHE A 84 -3.34 -14.35 4.59
C PHE A 84 -3.20 -12.87 4.32
N ARG A 85 -2.13 -12.26 4.83
CA ARG A 85 -1.91 -10.82 4.70
C ARG A 85 -0.42 -10.51 4.63
N THR A 86 -0.06 -9.56 3.78
CA THR A 86 1.23 -8.89 3.77
C THR A 86 1.03 -7.38 3.75
N CYS A 87 1.98 -6.62 4.27
CA CYS A 87 1.93 -5.17 4.22
C CYS A 87 3.32 -4.54 4.12
N LYS A 88 3.36 -3.34 3.54
CA LYS A 88 4.54 -2.49 3.49
C LYS A 88 4.22 -1.10 4.01
N ASP A 89 4.90 -0.72 5.07
CA ASP A 89 4.88 0.66 5.54
C ASP A 89 5.79 1.53 4.65
N TYR A 90 5.34 2.75 4.36
CA TYR A 90 6.15 3.79 3.76
C TYR A 90 6.34 4.94 4.75
N LYS A 91 7.59 5.40 4.87
CA LYS A 91 7.93 6.55 5.71
C LYS A 91 7.39 7.81 5.04
N THR A 92 6.62 8.60 5.78
CA THR A 92 6.36 10.00 5.43
C THR A 92 7.52 10.84 5.95
N ASN A 93 8.23 11.53 5.06
CA ASN A 93 9.19 12.55 5.45
C ASN A 93 8.42 13.77 5.97
N ASN A 94 8.09 13.80 7.25
CA ASN A 94 7.61 15.02 7.89
C ASN A 94 8.81 15.97 8.03
N HIS A 95 8.90 16.98 7.16
CA HIS A 95 9.90 18.05 7.23
C HIS A 95 9.92 18.70 8.63
N GLN A 96 11.10 18.84 9.25
CA GLN A 96 11.26 19.79 10.37
C GLN A 96 11.10 21.22 9.82
N TYR A 97 9.90 21.78 9.96
CA TYR A 97 9.71 23.24 9.97
C TYR A 97 10.19 23.75 11.33
N ASN A 98 11.35 24.43 11.36
CA ASN A 98 11.78 25.23 12.49
C ASN A 98 10.92 26.50 12.58
N ASN A 99 9.89 26.46 13.44
CA ASN A 99 9.20 27.67 13.87
C ASN A 99 10.01 28.33 14.99
N ASN A 100 10.92 29.24 14.65
CA ASN A 100 11.40 30.23 15.61
C ASN A 100 10.30 31.27 15.84
N SER A 101 9.61 31.10 16.96
CA SER A 101 8.63 32.05 17.50
C SER A 101 9.33 33.28 18.08
N ASN A 102 8.96 34.48 17.62
CA ASN A 102 8.39 35.56 18.46
C ASN A 102 8.49 36.94 17.80
N ASN A 103 7.32 37.51 17.51
CA ASN A 103 7.10 38.93 17.26
C ASN A 103 7.43 39.76 18.52
N GLY A 104 8.29 40.75 18.40
CA GLY A 104 8.43 41.86 19.33
C GLY A 104 8.18 43.18 18.60
N THR A 105 6.97 43.73 18.76
CA THR A 105 6.53 45.01 18.20
C THR A 105 7.27 46.18 18.86
N ARG A 106 7.97 47.02 18.09
CA ARG A 106 8.08 48.48 18.30
C ARG A 106 8.25 49.18 16.95
N ALA A 107 7.23 49.93 16.55
CA ALA A 107 7.36 50.96 15.52
C ALA A 107 8.02 52.21 16.15
N LEU A 108 8.87 52.89 15.38
CA LEU A 108 8.92 54.34 15.13
C LEU A 108 10.34 54.77 14.68
N GLU A 109 10.33 55.44 13.53
CA GLU A 109 11.10 56.65 13.18
C GLU A 109 12.58 56.62 12.74
N ASN A 110 12.74 57.15 11.53
CA ASN A 110 13.68 58.18 11.08
C ASN A 110 14.84 57.80 10.16
N GLU A 111 14.76 58.45 8.99
CA GLU A 111 15.80 58.75 8.03
C GLU A 111 17.14 59.09 8.69
N ASN A 112 18.26 58.62 8.12
CA ASN A 112 19.28 59.55 7.66
C ASN A 112 20.33 58.92 6.75
N ILE A 113 20.72 59.77 5.82
CA ILE A 113 21.68 59.68 4.72
C ILE A 113 23.13 59.69 5.27
N GLU A 114 24.02 59.04 4.53
CA GLU A 114 25.50 59.17 4.43
C GLU A 114 26.34 59.72 5.62
N SER A 115 27.44 59.01 5.93
CA SER A 115 28.80 59.42 5.51
C SER A 115 29.77 58.25 5.55
#